data_AF-A0A944JI06-F1
#
_entry.id   AF-A0A944JI06-F1
#
_cell.length_a   1.000
_cell.length_b   1.000
_cell.length_c   1.000
_cell.angle_alpha   90.00
_cell.angle_beta   90.00
_cell.angle_gamma   90.00
#
_symmetry.space_group_name_H-M   'P 1'
#
loop_
_entity.id
_entity.type
_entity.pdbx_description
1 polymer ?
#
loop_
_entity_poly.entity_id
_entity_poly.type
_entity_poly.pdbx_seq_one_letter_code
_entity_poly.pdbx_strand_id
1 'polypeptide(L)'
;MRDPHSTPLAAAPECRPEHSALPCCPVCHGAPERISWRQRPGQPVVLVFDPCGHRHTSPAAPILAVGDAAAAGAPATLTPAGEAAPGARGRAWVRA
;
A
#
# COMPACT_ATOMS: atom_id res chain seq x y z
N MET A 1 -34.39 14.45 24.38
CA MET A 1 -32.93 14.55 24.16
C MET A 1 -32.61 13.53 23.07
N ARG A 2 -32.17 13.94 21.87
CA ARG A 2 -31.79 12.99 20.82
C ARG A 2 -30.43 12.40 21.17
N ASP A 3 -30.29 11.10 21.03
CA ASP A 3 -29.02 10.40 21.18
C ASP A 3 -28.06 10.81 20.04
N PRO A 4 -26.88 11.39 20.33
CA PRO A 4 -25.93 11.84 19.32
C PRO A 4 -25.19 10.67 18.61
N HIS A 5 -25.39 9.43 19.06
CA HIS A 5 -24.72 8.24 18.51
C HIS A 5 -25.60 7.46 17.52
N SER A 6 -26.81 7.95 17.25
CA SER A 6 -27.74 7.35 16.30
C SER A 6 -27.37 7.74 14.86
N THR A 7 -26.18 7.34 14.42
CA THR A 7 -25.82 7.42 12.98
C THR A 7 -26.33 6.14 12.30
N PRO A 8 -27.29 6.23 11.37
CA PRO A 8 -27.70 5.07 10.59
C PRO A 8 -26.51 4.60 9.74
N LEU A 9 -26.12 3.35 9.93
CA LEU A 9 -25.04 2.73 9.16
C LEU A 9 -25.52 2.53 7.72
N ALA A 10 -25.03 3.35 6.79
CA ALA A 10 -25.25 3.15 5.37
C ALA A 10 -24.60 1.82 4.95
N ALA A 11 -25.32 1.01 4.16
CA ALA A 11 -24.78 -0.25 3.65
C ALA A 11 -23.48 0.02 2.88
N ALA A 12 -22.42 -0.71 3.21
CA ALA A 12 -21.17 -0.63 2.48
C ALA A 12 -21.38 -1.12 1.04
N PRO A 13 -20.79 -0.48 0.02
CA PRO A 13 -20.86 -0.96 -1.35
C PRO A 13 -20.29 -2.39 -1.45
N GLU A 14 -21.02 -3.26 -2.14
CA GLU A 14 -20.68 -4.67 -2.37
C GLU A 14 -19.47 -4.78 -3.33
N CYS A 15 -18.26 -4.48 -2.85
CA CYS A 15 -17.03 -4.75 -3.57
C CYS A 15 -16.69 -6.24 -3.43
N ARG A 16 -16.97 -7.03 -4.47
CA ARG A 16 -16.45 -8.40 -4.57
C ARG A 16 -14.91 -8.32 -4.68
N PRO A 17 -14.14 -8.96 -3.77
CA PRO A 17 -12.69 -8.95 -3.86
C PRO A 17 -12.25 -9.91 -4.98
N GLU A 18 -12.16 -9.42 -6.21
CA GLU A 18 -11.42 -10.11 -7.27
C GLU A 18 -9.93 -9.96 -7.02
N HIS A 19 -9.25 -11.09 -6.84
CA HIS A 19 -7.86 -11.28 -6.44
C HIS A 19 -7.58 -11.06 -4.94
N SER A 20 -6.96 -12.06 -4.31
CA SER A 20 -6.39 -11.89 -2.98
C SER A 20 -5.34 -10.79 -3.05
N ALA A 21 -5.69 -9.59 -2.56
CA ALA A 21 -4.84 -8.40 -2.57
C ALA A 21 -3.59 -8.52 -1.66
N LEU A 22 -3.29 -9.73 -1.18
CA LEU A 22 -2.18 -9.98 -0.29
C LEU A 22 -0.91 -10.27 -1.11
N PRO A 23 0.22 -9.64 -0.75
CA PRO A 23 1.49 -9.94 -1.40
C PRO A 23 1.90 -11.39 -1.15
N CYS A 24 2.54 -12.02 -2.14
CA CYS A 24 3.10 -13.36 -1.99
C CYS A 24 4.19 -13.41 -0.92
N CYS A 25 4.39 -14.59 -0.31
CA CYS A 25 5.49 -14.82 0.61
C CYS A 25 6.84 -14.68 -0.12
N PRO A 26 7.78 -13.85 0.33
CA PRO A 26 9.06 -13.66 -0.37
C PRO A 26 10.01 -14.87 -0.28
N VAL A 27 9.70 -15.85 0.59
CA VAL A 27 10.52 -17.05 0.78
C VAL A 27 10.04 -18.17 -0.15
N CYS A 28 8.77 -18.57 -0.05
CA CYS A 28 8.22 -19.68 -0.83
C CYS A 28 7.42 -19.23 -2.07
N HIS A 29 7.24 -17.93 -2.28
CA HIS A 29 6.47 -17.34 -3.38
C HIS A 29 4.99 -17.76 -3.44
N GLY A 30 4.50 -18.49 -2.43
CA GLY A 30 3.10 -18.88 -2.32
C GLY A 30 2.20 -17.70 -1.97
N ALA A 31 0.96 -17.75 -2.47
CA ALA A 31 -0.09 -16.81 -2.10
C ALA A 31 -0.57 -17.12 -0.66
N PRO A 32 -0.45 -16.16 0.28
CA PRO A 32 -0.92 -16.37 1.64
C PRO A 32 -2.45 -16.23 1.72
N GLU A 33 -3.05 -16.98 2.63
CA GLU A 33 -4.45 -16.78 3.01
C GLU A 33 -4.59 -15.59 3.96
N ARG A 34 -3.57 -15.37 4.80
CA ARG A 34 -3.54 -14.30 5.79
C ARG A 34 -2.11 -13.82 6.05
N ILE A 35 -1.97 -12.51 6.29
CA ILE A 35 -0.74 -11.91 6.76
C ILE A 35 -1.02 -11.23 8.10
N SER A 36 -0.29 -11.62 9.14
CA SER A 36 -0.35 -10.97 10.44
C SER A 36 0.90 -10.11 10.66
N TRP A 37 0.75 -8.97 11.32
CA TRP A 37 1.85 -8.04 11.53
C TRP A 37 1.79 -7.34 12.88
N ARG A 38 2.95 -6.87 13.35
CA ARG A 38 3.07 -5.99 14.52
C ARG A 38 4.05 -4.88 14.20
N GLN A 39 3.65 -3.66 14.52
CA GLN A 39 4.49 -2.48 14.43
C GLN A 39 4.74 -1.92 15.82
N ARG A 40 5.97 -1.51 16.08
CA ARG A 40 6.37 -0.77 17.27
C ARG A 40 7.12 0.48 16.81
N PRO A 41 6.90 1.66 17.43
CA PRO A 41 7.64 2.87 17.07
C PRO A 41 9.15 2.62 17.11
N GLY A 42 9.86 3.06 16.06
CA GLY A 42 11.31 2.91 15.94
C GLY A 42 11.81 1.48 15.66
N GLN A 43 10.91 0.51 15.41
CA GLN A 43 11.27 -0.88 15.10
C GLN A 43 10.79 -1.27 13.70
N PRO A 44 11.55 -2.09 12.96
CA PRO A 44 11.07 -2.73 11.74
C PRO A 44 9.76 -3.49 11.95
N VAL A 45 8.89 -3.45 10.95
CA VAL A 45 7.65 -4.25 10.95
C VAL A 45 8.01 -5.70 10.63
N VAL A 46 7.41 -6.62 11.38
CA VAL A 46 7.49 -8.06 11.11
C VAL A 46 6.15 -8.55 10.56
N LEU A 47 6.19 -9.13 9.37
CA LEU A 47 5.07 -9.81 8.70
C LEU A 47 5.21 -11.32 8.90
N VAL A 48 4.11 -12.01 9.17
CA VAL A 48 4.03 -13.47 9.24
C VAL A 48 2.97 -13.95 8.25
N PHE A 49 3.37 -14.85 7.35
CA PHE A 49 2.54 -15.36 6.25
C PHE A 49 1.93 -16.71 6.62
N ASP A 50 0.61 -16.83 6.55
CA ASP A 50 -0.16 -18.05 6.82
C ASP A 50 -0.57 -18.68 5.48
N PRO A 51 -0.46 -20.01 5.29
CA PRO A 51 -0.11 -21.04 6.30
C PRO A 51 1.39 -21.34 6.46
N CYS A 52 2.26 -20.79 5.60
CA CYS A 52 3.66 -21.21 5.55
C CYS A 52 4.51 -20.85 6.79
N GLY A 53 4.04 -19.93 7.65
CA GLY A 53 4.72 -19.50 8.87
C GLY A 53 5.96 -18.64 8.67
N HIS A 54 6.36 -18.33 7.43
CA HIS A 54 7.54 -17.54 7.14
C HIS A 54 7.40 -16.11 7.66
N ARG A 55 8.53 -15.56 8.13
CA ARG A 55 8.63 -14.21 8.67
C ARG A 55 9.42 -13.32 7.73
N HIS A 56 8.88 -12.14 7.43
CA HIS A 56 9.58 -11.11 6.69
C HIS A 56 9.68 -9.85 7.53
N THR A 57 10.86 -9.24 7.58
CA THR A 57 11.10 -8.01 8.32
C THR A 57 11.36 -6.89 7.34
N SER A 58 10.66 -5.77 7.52
CA SER A 58 10.91 -4.54 6.74
C SER A 58 12.39 -4.15 6.84
N PRO A 59 13.03 -3.67 5.75
CA PRO A 59 14.44 -3.29 5.78
C PRO A 59 14.72 -2.10 6.70
N ALA A 60 13.72 -1.25 6.97
CA ALA A 60 13.84 -0.11 7.87
C ALA A 60 12.63 0.01 8.79
N ALA A 61 12.82 0.67 9.93
CA ALA A 61 11.74 1.06 10.82
C ALA A 61 10.87 2.16 10.15
N PRO A 62 9.55 1.95 10.00
CA PRO A 62 8.69 2.99 9.46
C PRO A 62 8.60 4.18 10.42
N ILE A 63 8.67 5.39 9.86
CA ILE A 63 8.36 6.62 10.58
C ILE A 63 6.84 6.70 10.70
N LEU A 64 6.34 6.66 11.94
CA LEU A 64 4.92 6.82 12.22
C LEU A 64 4.60 8.30 12.42
N ALA A 65 3.82 8.87 11.51
CA ALA A 65 3.26 10.20 11.66
C ALA A 65 1.80 10.08 12.13
N VAL A 66 1.43 10.87 13.13
CA VAL A 66 0.03 11.04 13.54
C VAL A 66 -0.52 12.21 12.75
N GLY A 67 -1.44 11.95 11.81
CA GLY A 67 -2.16 12.99 11.08
C GLY A 67 -3.55 13.19 11.66
N ASP A 68 -4.01 14.43 11.71
CA ASP A 68 -5.41 14.72 12.03
C ASP A 68 -6.33 14.17 10.94
N ALA A 69 -7.37 13.44 11.33
CA ALA A 69 -8.28 12.75 10.41
C ALA A 69 -8.93 13.68 9.36
N ALA A 70 -9.04 14.98 9.67
CA ALA A 70 -9.57 15.99 8.75
C ALA A 70 -8.68 16.24 7.51
N ALA A 71 -7.38 15.88 7.55
CA ALA A 71 -6.44 16.11 6.46
C ALA A 71 -6.30 14.92 5.50
N ALA A 72 -6.88 13.75 5.81
CA ALA A 72 -6.73 12.51 5.03
C ALA A 72 -7.70 12.38 3.83
N GLY A 73 -8.43 13.44 3.50
CA GLY A 73 -9.55 13.42 2.54
C GLY A 73 -9.20 13.61 1.05
N ALA A 74 -7.94 13.42 0.63
CA ALA A 74 -7.60 13.42 -0.78
C ALA A 74 -6.95 12.09 -1.16
N PRO A 75 -7.57 11.24 -2.00
CA PRO A 75 -6.88 10.08 -2.53
C PRO A 75 -5.67 10.59 -3.32
N ALA A 76 -4.49 10.02 -3.04
CA ALA A 76 -3.33 10.23 -3.88
C ALA A 76 -3.69 9.75 -5.29
N THR A 77 -3.98 10.69 -6.19
CA THR A 77 -4.10 10.41 -7.62
C THR A 77 -2.77 9.83 -8.05
N LEU A 78 -2.72 8.51 -8.21
CA LEU A 78 -1.63 7.85 -8.90
C LEU A 78 -1.63 8.40 -10.32
N THR A 79 -0.78 9.38 -10.58
CA THR A 79 -0.50 9.84 -11.93
C THR A 79 0.09 8.65 -12.68
N PRO A 80 -0.56 8.12 -13.74
CA PRO A 80 0.08 7.11 -14.55
C PRO A 80 1.36 7.69 -15.13
N ALA A 81 2.47 6.96 -14.94
CA ALA A 81 3.76 7.27 -15.52
C ALA A 81 3.58 7.53 -17.02
N GLY A 82 4.03 8.72 -17.45
CA GLY A 82 3.89 9.22 -18.80
C GLY A 82 4.29 8.18 -19.83
N GLU A 83 3.34 7.94 -20.72
CA GLU A 83 3.46 7.27 -22.00
C GLU A 83 4.75 7.67 -22.73
N ALA A 84 5.51 6.66 -23.17
CA ALA A 84 6.73 6.82 -23.93
C ALA A 84 6.42 7.52 -25.27
N ALA A 85 6.93 8.74 -25.45
CA ALA A 85 6.91 9.40 -26.75
C ALA A 85 7.98 8.77 -27.67
N PRO A 86 7.61 8.27 -28.87
CA PRO A 86 8.59 7.91 -29.88
C PRO A 86 8.96 9.15 -30.70
N GLY A 87 10.27 9.36 -30.90
CA GLY A 87 10.77 9.88 -32.18
C GLY A 87 11.23 11.34 -32.24
N ALA A 88 12.54 11.45 -32.49
CA ALA A 88 13.18 12.38 -33.42
C ALA A 88 13.48 13.82 -32.94
N ARG A 89 14.77 14.08 -32.70
CA ARG A 89 15.69 14.57 -33.74
C ARG A 89 17.08 14.81 -33.16
N GLY A 90 18.08 14.23 -33.84
CA GLY A 90 19.49 14.37 -33.48
C GLY A 90 19.98 15.81 -33.56
N ARG A 91 20.95 16.12 -32.70
CA ARG A 91 21.91 17.21 -32.90
C ARG A 91 23.30 16.66 -32.60
N ALA A 92 24.13 16.77 -33.63
CA ALA A 92 25.53 16.41 -33.65
C ALA A 92 26.35 17.29 -32.70
N TRP A 93 27.34 16.69 -32.04
CA TRP A 93 28.39 17.43 -31.34
C TRP A 93 29.70 17.26 -32.12
N VAL A 94 30.19 18.38 -32.65
CA VAL A 94 31.55 18.51 -33.17
C VAL A 94 32.49 18.59 -31.97
N ARG A 95 33.53 17.77 -31.91
CA ARG A 95 34.65 17.92 -30.97
C ARG A 95 35.73 18.79 -31.63
N ALA A 96 36.21 19.79 -30.89
CA ALA A 96 37.51 20.42 -31.10
C ALA A 96 38.56 19.64 -30.30
#